data_AF-A0A9P8FA77-F1
#
_entry.id   AF-A0A9P8FA77-F1
#
_cell.length_a   1.000
_cell.length_b   1.000
_cell.length_c   1.000
_cell.angle_alpha   90.00
_cell.angle_beta   90.00
_cell.angle_gamma   90.00
#
_symmetry.space_group_name_H-M   'P 1'
#
loop_
_entity.id
_entity.type
_entity.pdbx_description
1 polymer ?
#
loop_
_entity_poly.entity_id
_entity_poly.type
_entity_poly.pdbx_seq_one_letter_code
_entity_poly.pdbx_strand_id
1 'polypeptide(L)' 'YFPYLLDITVSGQYDPSFVMTHTDKFENIPENYALFNEHKIPGGLKVCLATEYGRSFGTSA' A
#
# COMPACT_ATOMS: atom_id res chain seq x y z
N TYR A 1 17.71 7.21 7.37
CA TYR A 1 16.71 6.46 6.60
C TYR A 1 15.34 7.09 6.86
N PHE A 2 14.79 8.04 6.11
CA PHE A 2 15.36 9.14 5.33
C PHE A 2 14.32 10.29 5.49
N PRO A 3 14.45 11.19 6.49
CA PRO A 3 13.45 12.24 6.78
C PRO A 3 13.05 13.03 5.53
N TYR A 4 14.03 13.29 4.66
CA TYR A 4 13.83 13.95 3.37
C TYR A 4 12.76 13.29 2.48
N LEU A 5 12.64 11.96 2.45
CA LEU A 5 11.64 11.27 1.63
C LEU A 5 10.21 11.50 2.14
N LEU A 6 10.05 11.59 3.46
CA LEU A 6 8.79 12.00 4.07
C LEU A 6 8.51 13.48 3.77
N ASP A 7 9.51 14.34 3.90
CA ASP A 7 9.36 15.78 3.66
C ASP A 7 8.93 16.08 2.21
N ILE A 8 9.53 15.45 1.21
CA ILE A 8 9.13 15.63 -0.20
C ILE A 8 7.74 15.04 -0.49
N THR A 9 7.33 14.00 0.23
CA THR A 9 5.99 13.41 0.08
C THR A 9 4.92 14.35 0.67
N VAL A 10 5.13 14.81 1.90
CA VAL A 10 4.19 15.71 2.60
C VAL A 10 4.12 17.09 1.93
N SER A 11 5.23 17.59 1.39
CA SER A 11 5.26 18.85 0.62
C SER A 11 4.75 18.72 -0.82
N GLY A 12 4.31 17.52 -1.25
CA GLY A 12 3.75 17.29 -2.59
C GLY A 12 4.77 17.27 -3.73
N GLN A 13 6.06 17.23 -3.42
CA GLN A 13 7.14 17.13 -4.41
C GLN A 13 7.31 15.69 -4.94
N TYR A 14 6.73 14.71 -4.26
CA TYR A 14 6.72 13.30 -4.66
C TYR A 14 5.37 12.66 -4.35
N ASP A 15 4.74 12.06 -5.35
CA ASP A 15 3.54 11.26 -5.18
C ASP A 15 3.91 9.76 -5.14
N PRO A 16 3.81 9.08 -3.99
CA PRO A 16 4.07 7.64 -3.88
C PRO A 16 2.88 6.78 -4.33
N SER A 17 1.72 7.36 -4.66
CA SER A 17 0.48 6.62 -4.90
C SER A 17 0.58 5.65 -6.08
N PHE A 18 1.41 5.96 -7.08
CA PHE A 18 1.64 5.10 -8.26
C PHE A 18 2.21 3.72 -7.90
N VAL A 19 2.84 3.58 -6.74
CA VAL A 19 3.44 2.32 -6.29
C VAL A 19 2.39 1.36 -5.75
N MET A 20 1.33 1.87 -5.12
CA MET A 20 0.29 1.07 -4.46
C MET A 20 -0.87 0.82 -5.41
N THR A 21 -0.71 -0.18 -6.28
CA THR A 21 -1.62 -0.44 -7.41
C THR A 21 -2.81 -1.32 -7.06
N HIS A 22 -2.78 -1.99 -5.91
CA HIS A 22 -3.84 -2.92 -5.48
C HIS A 22 -4.05 -2.85 -3.96
N THR A 23 -5.28 -3.11 -3.51
CA THR A 23 -5.62 -3.24 -2.08
C THR A 23 -6.35 -4.55 -1.89
N ASP A 24 -5.97 -5.31 -0.86
CA ASP A 24 -6.56 -6.60 -0.51
C ASP A 24 -6.70 -6.74 1.01
N LYS A 25 -7.33 -7.81 1.48
CA LYS A 25 -7.51 -8.11 2.90
C LYS A 25 -6.22 -8.55 3.57
N PHE A 26 -6.02 -8.10 4.81
CA PHE A 26 -4.88 -8.50 5.63
C PHE A 26 -4.79 -10.02 5.81
N GLU A 27 -5.91 -10.72 5.84
CA GLU A 27 -5.97 -12.17 6.00
C GLU A 27 -5.33 -12.92 4.81
N ASN A 28 -5.22 -12.28 3.64
CA ASN A 28 -4.66 -12.87 2.42
C ASN A 28 -3.12 -12.73 2.30
N ILE A 29 -2.42 -12.47 3.41
CA ILE A 29 -0.95 -12.35 3.43
C ILE A 29 -0.26 -13.53 2.72
N PRO A 30 -0.55 -14.81 3.05
CA PRO A 30 0.15 -15.94 2.45
C PRO A 30 -0.01 -16.00 0.92
N GLU A 31 -1.23 -15.77 0.43
CA GLU A 31 -1.56 -15.76 -0.99
C GLU A 31 -0.84 -14.63 -1.71
N ASN A 32 -0.82 -13.43 -1.12
CA ASN A 32 -0.13 -12.29 -1.70
C ASN A 32 1.40 -12.52 -1.75
N TYR A 33 2.01 -13.15 -0.73
CA TYR A 33 3.43 -13.52 -0.81
C TYR A 33 3.72 -14.51 -1.94
N ALA A 34 2.88 -15.53 -2.12
CA ALA A 34 3.02 -16.47 -3.23
C ALA A 34 2.92 -15.76 -4.59
N LEU A 35 1.91 -14.90 -4.77
CA LEU A 35 1.73 -14.10 -5.97
C LEU A 35 2.90 -13.13 -6.23
N PHE A 36 3.51 -12.55 -5.19
CA PHE A 36 4.69 -11.70 -5.33
C PHE A 36 5.88 -12.48 -5.88
N ASN A 37 6.15 -13.65 -5.30
CA ASN A 37 7.26 -14.50 -5.75
C ASN A 37 7.09 -14.91 -7.22
N GLU A 38 5.84 -15.16 -7.64
CA GLU A 38 5.51 -15.52 -9.01
C GLU A 38 5.33 -14.31 -9.95
N HIS A 39 5.48 -13.08 -9.45
CA HIS A 39 5.28 -11.84 -10.23
C HIS A 39 3.87 -11.74 -10.83
N LYS A 40 2.86 -12.27 -10.11
CA LYS A 40 1.45 -12.31 -10.50
C LYS A 40 0.56 -11.38 -9.67
N ILE A 41 1.15 -10.49 -8.88
CA ILE A 41 0.38 -9.53 -8.07
C ILE A 41 -0.44 -8.61 -8.97
N PRO A 42 -1.74 -8.43 -8.70
CA PRO A 42 -2.57 -7.47 -9.41
C PRO A 42 -1.94 -6.06 -9.36
N GLY A 43 -1.80 -5.42 -10.52
CA GLY A 43 -1.17 -4.10 -10.66
C GLY A 43 0.37 -4.11 -10.68
N GLY A 44 1.03 -5.24 -10.41
CA GLY A 44 2.44 -5.48 -10.73
C GLY A 44 3.49 -4.77 -9.88
N LEU A 45 3.10 -3.94 -8.89
CA LEU A 45 4.03 -3.18 -8.05
C LEU A 45 3.92 -3.50 -6.57
N LYS A 46 2.98 -2.87 -5.85
CA LYS A 46 2.74 -3.11 -4.42
C LYS A 46 1.25 -3.28 -4.14
N VAL A 47 0.97 -4.17 -3.18
CA VAL A 47 -0.36 -4.36 -2.61
C VAL A 47 -0.40 -3.73 -1.22
N CYS A 48 -1.50 -3.03 -0.92
CA CYS A 48 -1.82 -2.55 0.41
C CYS A 48 -2.77 -3.57 1.06
N LEU A 49 -2.30 -4.29 2.08
CA LEU A 49 -3.14 -5.22 2.83
C LEU A 49 -3.82 -4.49 3.98
N ALA A 50 -5.15 -4.42 3.94
CA ALA A 50 -5.97 -3.67 4.86
C ALA A 50 -6.68 -4.60 5.87
N THR A 51 -6.62 -4.22 7.14
CA THR A 51 -7.43 -4.84 8.21
C THR A 51 -8.87 -4.34 8.16
N GLU A 52 -9.78 -4.95 8.92
CA GLU A 52 -11.18 -4.49 9.08
C GLU A 52 -11.32 -3.04 9.57
N TYR A 53 -10.33 -2.54 10.32
CA TYR A 53 -10.22 -1.13 10.76
C TYR A 53 -9.32 -0.27 9.85
N GLY A 54 -9.01 -0.73 8.64
CA GLY A 54 -8.10 -0.06 7.72
C GLY A 54 -8.66 1.26 7.19
N ARG A 55 -7.77 2.27 6.99
CA ARG A 55 -8.04 3.65 6.50
C ARG A 55 -9.22 4.42 7.12
N SER A 56 -9.94 3.85 8.09
CA SER A 56 -11.15 4.41 8.69
C SER A 56 -10.87 5.46 9.79
N PHE A 57 -9.62 5.82 10.04
CA PHE A 57 -9.30 7.04 10.78
C PHE A 57 -9.54 8.26 9.86
N GLY A 58 -10.79 8.72 9.76
CA GLY A 58 -11.09 9.95 9.04
C GLY A 58 -12.54 10.24 8.66
N THR A 59 -13.47 9.30 8.81
CA THR A 59 -14.90 9.61 8.61
C THR A 59 -15.71 9.03 9.77
N SER A 60 -15.65 9.72 10.91
CA SER A 60 -16.74 9.67 11.86
C SER A 60 -17.99 10.21 11.16
N ALA A 61 -19.07 9.43 11.22
CA ALA A 61 -20.41 9.86 10.87
C ALA A 61 -20.86 11.08 11.70
#